data_AF-A0A7Z0C1R7-F1
#
_entry.id   AF-A0A7Z0C1R7-F1
#
_cell.length_a   1.000
_cell.length_b   1.000
_cell.length_c   1.000
_cell.angle_alpha   90.00
_cell.angle_beta   90.00
_cell.angle_gamma   90.00
#
_symmetry.space_group_name_H-M   'P 1'
#
loop_
_entity.id
_entity.type
_entity.pdbx_description
1 polymer ?
#
loop_
_entity_poly.entity_id
_entity_poly.type
_entity_poly.pdbx_seq_one_letter_code
_entity_poly.pdbx_strand_id
1 'polypeptide(L)'
;MAIEEVKETDPTIGRLVADASRDISTLISKEIELAKSELKVSAKFGGVGVGLFAAAGFIAVLAIIMFSVALAYFIHWNGSGLSLHWAFLIVFGLYLLLAGGLVFAGIRSVKKVKGPERAIAQGKEIPRALKGQA
;
A
#
# COMPACT_ATOMS: atom_id res chain seq x y z
N MET A 1 -23.14 -42.68 62.33
CA MET A 1 -21.75 -42.63 61.84
C MET A 1 -21.84 -42.08 60.43
N ALA A 2 -21.73 -40.76 60.28
CA ALA A 2 -21.84 -40.08 59.00
C ALA A 2 -20.43 -40.02 58.39
N ILE A 3 -20.25 -40.72 57.29
CA ILE A 3 -19.04 -40.65 56.46
C ILE A 3 -19.14 -39.35 55.67
N GLU A 4 -18.31 -38.39 56.05
CA GLU A 4 -18.13 -37.12 55.35
C GLU A 4 -17.38 -37.42 54.03
N GLU A 5 -18.00 -37.07 52.91
CA GLU A 5 -17.43 -37.23 51.57
C GLU A 5 -16.30 -36.20 51.39
N VAL A 6 -15.05 -36.65 51.47
CA VAL A 6 -13.87 -35.82 51.21
C VAL A 6 -13.84 -35.44 49.73
N LYS A 7 -14.30 -34.22 49.43
CA LYS A 7 -14.22 -33.62 48.10
C LYS A 7 -12.79 -33.14 47.84
N GLU A 8 -11.89 -34.05 47.53
CA GLU A 8 -10.57 -33.71 47.01
C GLU A 8 -10.72 -33.03 45.64
N THR A 9 -10.57 -31.71 45.61
CA THR A 9 -10.56 -30.93 44.36
C THR A 9 -9.46 -29.87 44.39
N ASP A 10 -8.24 -30.26 44.75
CA ASP A 10 -7.06 -29.48 44.36
C ASP A 10 -6.64 -29.88 42.94
N PRO A 11 -6.50 -28.92 42.01
CA PRO A 11 -6.09 -29.23 40.64
C PRO A 11 -4.67 -29.78 40.62
N THR A 12 -4.48 -30.96 40.03
CA THR A 12 -3.16 -31.55 39.82
C THR A 12 -2.31 -30.63 38.93
N ILE A 13 -0.97 -30.66 39.10
CA ILE A 13 -0.01 -29.91 38.26
C ILE A 13 -0.28 -30.14 36.76
N GLY A 14 -0.62 -31.38 36.38
CA GLY A 14 -0.97 -31.71 35.00
C GLY A 14 -2.23 -31.02 34.49
N ARG A 15 -3.21 -30.78 35.37
CA ARG A 15 -4.42 -30.03 35.04
C ARG A 15 -4.13 -28.53 34.88
N LEU A 16 -3.30 -27.95 35.76
CA LEU A 16 -2.88 -26.55 35.66
C LEU A 16 -2.09 -26.25 34.37
N VAL A 17 -1.18 -27.15 33.98
CA VAL A 17 -0.41 -27.02 32.72
C VAL A 17 -1.33 -27.16 31.50
N ALA A 18 -2.29 -28.09 31.54
CA ALA A 18 -3.27 -28.26 30.48
C ALA A 18 -4.19 -27.04 30.34
N ASP A 19 -4.60 -26.43 31.45
CA ASP A 19 -5.43 -25.24 31.48
C ASP A 19 -4.65 -24.01 30.97
N ALA A 20 -3.41 -23.80 31.42
CA ALA A 20 -2.55 -22.72 30.92
C ALA A 20 -2.27 -22.84 29.42
N SER A 21 -2.04 -24.06 28.91
CA SER A 21 -1.84 -24.31 27.48
C SER A 21 -3.09 -23.97 26.66
N ARG A 22 -4.27 -24.28 27.21
CA ARG A 22 -5.57 -23.95 26.60
C ARG A 22 -5.82 -22.45 26.57
N ASP A 23 -5.46 -21.73 27.63
CA ASP A 23 -5.58 -20.28 27.70
C ASP A 23 -4.66 -19.59 26.68
N ILE A 24 -3.40 -20.03 26.57
CA ILE A 24 -2.47 -19.52 25.56
C ILE A 24 -3.01 -19.77 24.14
N SER A 25 -3.49 -20.98 23.87
CA SER A 25 -4.10 -21.30 22.57
C SER A 25 -5.33 -20.42 22.28
N THR A 26 -6.09 -20.06 23.31
CA THR A 26 -7.25 -19.17 23.20
C THR A 26 -6.82 -17.74 22.91
N LEU A 27 -5.77 -17.25 23.56
CA LEU A 27 -5.22 -15.91 23.30
C LEU A 27 -4.68 -15.79 21.88
N ILE A 28 -3.90 -16.77 21.42
CA ILE A 28 -3.37 -16.78 20.04
C ILE A 28 -4.52 -16.77 19.03
N SER A 29 -5.55 -17.57 19.26
CA SER A 29 -6.71 -17.63 18.38
C SER A 29 -7.46 -16.29 18.31
N LYS A 30 -7.60 -15.60 19.46
CA LYS A 30 -8.19 -14.26 19.55
C LYS A 30 -7.35 -13.20 18.83
N GLU A 31 -6.02 -13.24 18.97
CA GLU A 31 -5.13 -12.31 18.28
C GLU A 31 -5.19 -12.49 16.75
N ILE A 32 -5.27 -13.73 16.28
CA ILE A 32 -5.48 -14.04 14.86
C ILE A 32 -6.84 -13.54 14.38
N GLU A 33 -7.91 -13.72 15.17
CA GLU A 33 -9.23 -13.22 14.83
C GLU A 33 -9.26 -11.70 14.75
N LEU A 34 -8.62 -11.02 15.70
CA LEU A 34 -8.47 -9.57 15.73
C LEU A 34 -7.68 -9.09 14.50
N ALA A 35 -6.50 -9.66 14.24
CA ALA A 35 -5.69 -9.35 13.07
C ALA A 35 -6.47 -9.60 11.76
N LYS A 36 -7.23 -10.69 11.67
CA LYS A 36 -8.13 -10.94 10.52
C LYS A 36 -9.20 -9.87 10.38
N SER A 37 -9.77 -9.39 11.48
CA SER A 37 -10.78 -8.32 11.45
C SER A 37 -10.18 -6.99 10.97
N GLU A 38 -8.99 -6.63 11.45
CA GLU A 38 -8.29 -5.41 11.07
C GLU A 38 -7.82 -5.48 9.61
N LEU A 39 -7.30 -6.63 9.17
CA LEU A 39 -6.95 -6.87 7.77
C LEU A 39 -8.18 -6.80 6.85
N LYS A 40 -9.34 -7.33 7.25
CA LYS A 40 -10.57 -7.21 6.45
C LYS A 40 -11.01 -5.76 6.30
N VAL A 41 -10.94 -5.00 7.38
CA VAL A 41 -11.26 -3.56 7.39
C VAL A 41 -10.28 -2.80 6.47
N SER A 42 -8.98 -3.01 6.65
CA SER A 42 -7.91 -2.45 5.82
C SER A 42 -8.07 -2.82 4.34
N ALA A 43 -8.34 -4.10 4.03
CA ALA A 43 -8.54 -4.57 2.66
C ALA A 43 -9.79 -3.96 2.02
N LYS A 44 -10.88 -3.77 2.78
CA LYS A 44 -12.10 -3.13 2.27
C LYS A 44 -11.84 -1.66 1.95
N PHE A 45 -11.28 -0.89 2.87
CA PHE A 45 -11.02 0.53 2.65
C PHE A 45 -9.91 0.77 1.62
N GLY A 46 -8.84 -0.02 1.68
CA GLY A 46 -7.79 -0.04 0.68
C GLY A 46 -8.31 -0.41 -0.71
N GLY A 47 -9.16 -1.45 -0.80
CA GLY A 47 -9.78 -1.88 -2.05
C GLY A 47 -10.73 -0.84 -2.65
N VAL A 48 -11.58 -0.22 -1.83
CA VAL A 48 -12.44 0.90 -2.27
C VAL A 48 -11.60 2.08 -2.72
N GLY A 49 -10.55 2.43 -1.97
CA GLY A 49 -9.62 3.50 -2.33
C GLY A 49 -8.98 3.25 -3.69
N VAL A 50 -8.41 2.06 -3.90
CA VAL A 50 -7.82 1.65 -5.18
C VAL A 50 -8.86 1.70 -6.30
N GLY A 51 -10.09 1.21 -6.06
CA GLY A 51 -11.18 1.26 -7.03
C GLY A 51 -11.56 2.69 -7.43
N LEU A 52 -11.68 3.60 -6.47
CA LEU A 52 -11.98 5.02 -6.71
C LEU A 52 -10.84 5.71 -7.47
N PHE A 53 -9.58 5.45 -7.11
CA PHE A 53 -8.43 5.99 -7.84
C PHE A 53 -8.34 5.44 -9.26
N ALA A 54 -8.63 4.16 -9.48
CA ALA A 54 -8.70 3.58 -10.81
C ALA A 54 -9.78 4.24 -11.67
N ALA A 55 -10.99 4.41 -11.11
CA ALA A 55 -12.09 5.09 -11.80
C ALA A 55 -11.76 6.56 -12.10
N ALA A 56 -11.19 7.28 -11.14
CA ALA A 56 -10.76 8.67 -11.33
C ALA A 56 -9.66 8.78 -12.40
N GLY A 57 -8.67 7.88 -12.39
CA GLY A 57 -7.64 7.80 -13.41
C GLY A 57 -8.21 7.54 -14.81
N PHE A 58 -9.16 6.61 -14.93
CA PHE A 58 -9.85 6.34 -16.19
C PHE A 58 -10.62 7.58 -16.70
N ILE A 59 -11.40 8.23 -15.84
CA ILE A 59 -12.12 9.47 -16.19
C ILE A 59 -11.15 10.58 -16.59
N ALA A 60 -10.02 10.73 -15.89
CA ALA A 60 -9.01 11.72 -16.23
C ALA A 60 -8.41 11.46 -17.62
N VAL A 61 -8.16 10.20 -18.01
CA VAL A 61 -7.72 9.85 -19.36
C VAL A 61 -8.76 10.26 -20.41
N LEU A 62 -10.05 9.96 -20.19
CA LEU A 62 -11.13 10.37 -21.09
C LEU A 62 -11.22 11.89 -21.20
N ALA A 63 -11.11 12.60 -20.08
CA ALA A 63 -11.13 14.06 -20.03
C ALA A 63 -9.96 14.67 -20.80
N ILE A 64 -8.74 14.10 -20.69
CA ILE A 64 -7.57 14.54 -21.45
C ILE A 64 -7.79 14.34 -22.96
N ILE A 65 -8.38 13.23 -23.39
CA ILE A 65 -8.68 13.00 -24.81
C ILE A 65 -9.66 14.07 -25.33
N MET A 66 -10.77 14.30 -24.61
CA MET A 66 -11.74 15.34 -24.97
C MET A 66 -11.13 16.75 -24.96
N PHE A 67 -10.32 17.05 -23.95
CA PHE A 67 -9.60 18.32 -23.86
C PHE A 67 -8.63 18.52 -25.02
N SER A 68 -7.94 17.46 -25.45
CA SER A 68 -7.01 17.52 -26.59
C SER A 68 -7.71 17.91 -27.88
N VAL A 69 -8.87 17.29 -28.14
CA VAL A 69 -9.71 17.61 -29.30
C VAL A 69 -10.24 19.04 -29.18
N ALA A 70 -10.79 19.41 -28.03
CA ALA A 70 -11.30 20.77 -27.79
C ALA A 70 -10.22 21.84 -28.01
N LEU A 71 -9.01 21.62 -27.50
CA LEU A 71 -7.90 22.54 -27.65
C LEU A 71 -7.43 22.66 -29.11
N ALA A 72 -7.39 21.55 -29.85
CA ALA A 72 -7.07 21.58 -31.28
C ALA A 72 -8.11 22.39 -32.08
N TYR A 73 -9.41 22.17 -31.83
CA TYR A 73 -10.47 22.96 -32.46
C TYR A 73 -10.45 24.44 -32.04
N PHE A 74 -10.06 24.72 -30.80
CA PHE A 74 -9.87 26.08 -30.32
C PHE A 74 -8.75 26.81 -31.08
N ILE A 75 -7.61 26.14 -31.33
CA ILE A 75 -6.50 26.70 -32.13
C ILE A 75 -6.91 26.91 -33.60
N HIS A 76 -7.77 26.05 -34.13
CA HIS A 76 -8.28 26.14 -35.51
C HIS A 76 -9.33 27.26 -35.70
N TRP A 77 -9.91 27.79 -34.62
CA TRP A 77 -11.16 28.54 -34.62
C TRP A 77 -11.25 29.74 -35.59
N ASN A 78 -12.44 29.92 -36.19
CA ASN A 78 -12.89 31.14 -36.90
C ASN A 78 -12.05 31.61 -38.10
N GLY A 79 -11.70 30.71 -39.01
CA GLY A 79 -11.19 31.02 -40.37
C GLY A 79 -9.81 31.70 -40.45
N SER A 80 -9.26 32.11 -39.31
CA SER A 80 -7.94 32.73 -39.13
C SER A 80 -7.00 31.84 -38.30
N GLY A 81 -7.52 30.75 -37.72
CA GLY A 81 -6.73 29.74 -37.02
C GLY A 81 -5.90 28.87 -37.96
N LEU A 82 -5.02 28.06 -37.37
CA LEU A 82 -4.19 27.12 -38.13
C LEU A 82 -5.04 26.00 -38.71
N SER A 83 -4.54 25.34 -39.77
CA SER A 83 -5.15 24.11 -40.24
C SER A 83 -5.18 23.06 -39.12
N LEU A 84 -6.18 22.19 -39.17
CA LEU A 84 -6.47 21.27 -38.07
C LEU A 84 -5.29 20.33 -37.75
N HIS A 85 -4.53 19.89 -38.76
CA HIS A 85 -3.34 19.06 -38.55
C HIS A 85 -2.24 19.78 -37.77
N TRP A 86 -1.99 21.06 -38.03
CA TRP A 86 -1.01 21.83 -37.26
C TRP A 86 -1.50 22.10 -35.84
N ALA A 87 -2.79 22.32 -35.63
CA ALA A 87 -3.37 22.46 -34.30
C ALA A 87 -3.13 21.19 -33.45
N PHE A 88 -3.41 20.00 -34.00
CA PHE A 88 -3.13 18.74 -33.30
C PHE A 88 -1.64 18.51 -33.03
N LEU A 89 -0.74 18.89 -33.95
CA LEU A 89 0.70 18.81 -33.72
C LEU A 89 1.18 19.73 -32.58
N ILE A 90 0.60 20.93 -32.45
CA ILE A 90 0.91 21.85 -31.35
C ILE A 90 0.45 21.25 -30.01
N VAL A 91 -0.77 20.73 -29.94
CA VAL A 91 -1.29 20.07 -28.73
C VAL A 91 -0.45 18.84 -28.36
N PHE A 92 -0.03 18.05 -29.35
CA PHE A 92 0.89 16.94 -29.15
C PHE A 92 2.25 17.41 -28.60
N GLY A 93 2.83 18.46 -29.20
CA GLY A 93 4.08 19.06 -28.73
C GLY A 93 3.98 19.58 -27.29
N LEU A 94 2.84 20.18 -26.91
CA LEU A 94 2.57 20.60 -25.54
C LEU A 94 2.63 19.41 -24.57
N TYR A 95 2.02 18.27 -24.90
CA TYR A 95 2.10 17.08 -24.06
C TYR A 95 3.50 16.48 -23.99
N LEU A 96 4.28 16.52 -25.08
CA LEU A 96 5.68 16.10 -25.03
C LEU A 96 6.52 16.98 -24.09
N LEU A 97 6.29 18.30 -24.11
CA LEU A 97 6.96 19.22 -23.18
C LEU A 97 6.57 18.93 -21.73
N LEU A 98 5.27 18.74 -21.46
CA LEU A 98 4.79 18.38 -20.13
C LEU A 98 5.38 17.03 -19.66
N ALA A 99 5.36 16.01 -20.51
CA ALA A 99 5.94 14.69 -20.21
C ALA A 99 7.44 14.79 -19.94
N GLY A 100 8.18 15.51 -20.78
CA GLY A 100 9.61 15.76 -20.58
C GLY A 100 9.91 16.46 -19.24
N GLY A 101 9.09 17.46 -18.88
CA GLY A 101 9.18 18.14 -17.59
C GLY A 101 8.93 17.22 -16.39
N LEU A 102 7.90 16.37 -16.47
CA LEU A 102 7.59 15.38 -15.43
C LEU A 102 8.69 14.33 -15.29
N VAL A 103 9.23 13.81 -16.39
CA VAL A 103 10.35 12.87 -16.39
C VAL A 103 11.58 13.52 -15.76
N PHE A 104 11.92 14.75 -16.15
CA PHE A 104 13.03 15.49 -15.58
C PHE A 104 12.88 15.71 -14.07
N ALA A 105 11.70 16.15 -13.63
CA ALA A 105 11.39 16.32 -12.21
C ALA A 105 11.46 14.99 -11.45
N GLY A 106 10.94 13.91 -12.03
CA GLY A 106 11.00 12.56 -11.46
C GLY A 106 12.43 12.08 -11.27
N ILE A 107 13.29 12.21 -12.30
CA ILE A 107 14.71 11.85 -12.20
C ILE A 107 15.40 12.67 -11.10
N ARG A 108 15.12 13.96 -11.00
CA ARG A 108 15.69 14.83 -9.96
C ARG A 108 15.22 14.41 -8.55
N SER A 109 13.96 14.03 -8.40
CA SER A 109 13.40 13.56 -7.13
C SER A 109 14.00 12.22 -6.71
N VAL A 110 14.08 11.24 -7.61
CA VAL A 110 14.70 9.93 -7.33
C VAL A 110 16.16 10.09 -6.95
N LYS A 111 16.93 10.92 -7.67
CA LYS A 111 18.35 11.18 -7.36
C LYS A 111 18.57 11.83 -5.99
N LYS A 112 17.57 12.53 -5.43
CA LYS A 112 17.67 13.13 -4.09
C LYS A 112 17.42 12.12 -2.98
N VAL A 113 16.73 11.02 -3.25
CA VAL A 113 16.46 9.98 -2.24
C VAL A 113 17.73 9.14 -2.10
N LYS A 114 18.47 9.36 -1.01
CA LYS A 114 19.51 8.41 -0.57
C LYS A 114 18.81 7.15 -0.08
N GLY A 115 19.32 5.97 -0.48
CA GLY A 115 18.81 4.69 -0.01
C GLY A 115 18.85 4.59 1.52
N PRO A 116 18.17 3.60 2.14
CA PRO A 116 18.11 3.47 3.59
C PRO A 116 19.46 3.01 4.17
N GLU A 117 20.42 3.94 4.26
CA GLU A 117 21.81 3.70 4.66
C GLU A 117 21.90 2.99 6.02
N ARG A 118 21.04 3.38 6.97
CA ARG A 118 20.98 2.78 8.32
C ARG A 118 20.49 1.32 8.30
N ALA A 119 19.46 1.02 7.50
CA ALA A 119 18.94 -0.35 7.37
C ALA A 119 19.97 -1.26 6.68
N ILE A 120 20.66 -0.74 5.67
CA ILE A 120 21.75 -1.43 4.99
C ILE A 120 22.93 -1.66 5.95
N ALA A 121 23.28 -0.67 6.77
CA ALA A 121 24.34 -0.78 7.77
C ALA A 121 24.01 -1.84 8.84
N GLN A 122 22.80 -1.80 9.42
CA GLN A 122 22.35 -2.82 10.38
C GLN A 122 22.32 -4.22 9.76
N GLY A 123 21.81 -4.36 8.53
CA GLY A 123 21.80 -5.65 7.83
C GLY A 123 23.21 -6.23 7.61
N LYS A 124 24.23 -5.38 7.46
CA LYS A 124 25.64 -5.80 7.37
C LYS A 124 26.26 -6.21 8.71
N GLU A 125 25.66 -5.84 9.84
CA GLU A 125 26.11 -6.25 11.18
C GLU A 125 25.51 -7.59 11.63
N ILE A 126 24.34 -7.98 11.10
CA ILE A 126 23.69 -9.27 11.39
C ILE A 126 24.64 -10.47 11.18
N PRO A 127 25.42 -10.56 10.08
CA PRO A 127 26.37 -11.64 9.89
C PRO A 127 27.53 -11.63 10.90
N ARG A 128 27.92 -10.44 11.41
CA ARG A 128 28.99 -10.30 12.40
C ARG A 128 28.55 -10.74 13.79
N ALA A 129 27.29 -10.46 14.16
CA ALA A 129 26.69 -10.96 15.39
C ALA A 129 26.48 -12.49 15.38
N LEU A 130 26.21 -13.08 14.21
CA LEU A 130 26.02 -14.53 14.04
C LEU A 130 27.33 -15.32 13.84
N LYS A 131 28.45 -14.69 13.45
CA LYS A 131 29.74 -15.37 13.23
C LYS A 131 30.57 -15.65 14.49
N GLY A 132 30.03 -15.40 15.68
CA GLY A 132 30.55 -15.94 16.93
C GLY A 132 31.67 -15.11 17.54
N GLN A 133 31.39 -14.59 18.74
CA GLN A 133 32.35 -14.73 19.83
C GLN A 133 32.43 -16.23 20.15
N ALA A 134 33.49 -16.87 19.67
CA ALA A 134 33.97 -18.16 20.14
C ALA A 134 35.43 -17.97 20.56
#